data_AF-A0A1B8P501-F1
#
_entry.id   AF-A0A1B8P501-F1
#
_cell.length_a   1.000
_cell.length_b   1.000
_cell.length_c   1.000
_cell.angle_alpha   90.00
_cell.angle_beta   90.00
_cell.angle_gamma   90.00
#
_symmetry.space_group_name_H-M   'P 1'
#
loop_
_entity.id
_entity.type
_entity.pdbx_description
1 polymer ?
#
loop_
_entity_poly.entity_id
_entity_poly.type
_entity_poly.pdbx_seq_one_letter_code
_entity_poly.pdbx_strand_id
1 'polypeptide(L)'
;MISGETPWKGRLGVDGPHPTLTLDSELRGLGIDLPDPLGKAPATSRPLHLDIALADRTRLSGRLGSNLGLRWQQGAPGRGQVWIGRDAPSDWPAEPGWSVQAYLPRLAPAAWGSALSPLIDGGRNGTAADVGVSRVTLDTDCLSVGERCLGSLIVDGGPQADGWRLALDGSLLSGRLEYRPRRHVPLDIRLDRLRLDDLVPDDSVAATSQDSGQLFQELDVPPTPIPMPDGIGKVPAGQLSVESLHWQSSTFGPFSANWRTSPDQLVLDPVSLSLGEIDARGNLTWEASGPEASLTRSRLSLEGAMSARHCGPWNSRWQ
;
A
#
# COMPACT_ATOMS: atom_id res chain seq x y z
N MET A 1 -3.79 -14.98 -12.49
CA MET A 1 -3.87 -15.12 -11.01
C MET A 1 -4.01 -16.57 -10.58
N ILE A 2 -4.92 -17.38 -11.13
CA ILE A 2 -5.00 -18.82 -10.85
C ILE A 2 -4.91 -19.59 -12.18
N SER A 3 -4.13 -20.66 -12.23
CA SER A 3 -3.95 -21.46 -13.46
C SER A 3 -3.66 -22.94 -13.17
N GLY A 4 -3.99 -23.82 -14.11
CA GLY A 4 -3.83 -25.27 -13.99
C GLY A 4 -5.10 -25.99 -13.55
N GLU A 5 -4.97 -27.28 -13.24
CA GLU A 5 -6.06 -28.17 -12.84
C GLU A 5 -5.68 -28.96 -11.59
N THR A 6 -6.68 -29.36 -10.81
CA THR A 6 -6.47 -30.16 -9.60
C THR A 6 -7.65 -31.09 -9.37
N PRO A 7 -7.42 -32.35 -8.96
CA PRO A 7 -8.49 -33.25 -8.57
C PRO A 7 -9.15 -32.76 -7.27
N TRP A 8 -10.44 -33.02 -7.12
CA TRP A 8 -11.20 -32.75 -5.91
C TRP A 8 -12.15 -33.91 -5.61
N LYS A 9 -12.55 -34.06 -4.34
CA LYS A 9 -13.52 -35.05 -3.88
C LYS A 9 -14.67 -34.33 -3.18
N GLY A 10 -15.89 -34.57 -3.65
CA GLY A 10 -17.11 -34.11 -2.99
C GLY A 10 -17.79 -35.25 -2.23
N ARG A 11 -18.31 -34.96 -1.05
CA ARG A 11 -19.19 -35.88 -0.29
C ARG A 11 -20.48 -35.17 0.07
N LEU A 12 -21.62 -35.76 -0.31
CA LEU A 12 -22.94 -35.27 0.05
C LEU A 12 -23.52 -36.15 1.16
N GLY A 13 -23.71 -35.58 2.35
CA GLY A 13 -24.44 -36.20 3.44
C GLY A 13 -25.89 -35.77 3.42
N VAL A 14 -26.82 -36.71 3.41
CA VAL A 14 -28.29 -36.46 3.37
C VAL A 14 -29.03 -37.03 4.59
N ASP A 15 -28.31 -37.68 5.50
CA ASP A 15 -28.89 -38.43 6.63
C ASP A 15 -29.33 -37.52 7.80
N GLY A 16 -29.01 -36.22 7.74
CA GLY A 16 -29.36 -35.22 8.75
C GLY A 16 -30.56 -34.34 8.37
N PRO A 17 -31.05 -33.49 9.30
CA PRO A 17 -32.16 -32.57 9.04
C PRO A 17 -31.88 -31.56 7.93
N HIS A 18 -30.59 -31.32 7.63
CA HIS A 18 -30.14 -30.48 6.53
C HIS A 18 -28.99 -31.19 5.79
N PRO A 19 -29.02 -31.28 4.45
CA PRO A 19 -27.92 -31.83 3.68
C PRO A 19 -26.62 -31.06 3.86
N THR A 20 -25.49 -31.75 3.85
CA THR A 20 -24.15 -31.16 3.94
C THR A 20 -23.28 -31.62 2.78
N LEU A 21 -22.62 -30.69 2.11
CA LEU A 21 -21.64 -30.97 1.06
C LEU A 21 -20.24 -30.61 1.56
N THR A 22 -19.35 -31.59 1.62
CA THR A 22 -17.92 -31.37 1.90
C THR A 22 -17.12 -31.52 0.62
N LEU A 23 -16.19 -30.61 0.36
CA LEU A 23 -15.25 -30.64 -0.77
C LEU A 23 -13.82 -30.62 -0.25
N ASP A 24 -13.02 -31.59 -0.71
CA ASP A 24 -11.60 -31.72 -0.38
C ASP A 24 -10.74 -31.72 -1.65
N SER A 25 -9.63 -30.98 -1.65
CA SER A 25 -8.62 -31.02 -2.71
C SER A 25 -7.22 -30.76 -2.15
N GLU A 26 -6.20 -31.41 -2.71
CA GLU A 26 -4.80 -31.11 -2.37
C GLU A 26 -4.25 -29.88 -3.12
N LEU A 27 -5.01 -29.34 -4.08
CA LEU A 27 -4.61 -28.27 -5.01
C LEU A 27 -3.28 -28.50 -5.72
N ARG A 28 -2.82 -29.76 -5.81
CA ARG A 28 -1.63 -30.13 -6.56
C ARG A 28 -1.95 -30.07 -8.05
N GLY A 29 -1.13 -29.36 -8.81
CA GLY A 29 -1.35 -29.04 -10.22
C GLY A 29 -1.89 -27.62 -10.46
N LEU A 30 -2.42 -26.96 -9.42
CA LEU A 30 -2.92 -25.58 -9.49
C LEU A 30 -1.87 -24.57 -9.00
N GLY A 31 -1.57 -23.57 -9.81
CA GLY A 31 -0.76 -22.40 -9.44
C GLY A 31 -1.60 -21.24 -8.90
N ILE A 32 -1.10 -20.56 -7.87
CA ILE A 32 -1.65 -19.30 -7.34
C ILE A 32 -0.56 -18.25 -7.45
N ASP A 33 -0.77 -17.30 -8.35
CA ASP A 33 0.12 -16.18 -8.62
C ASP A 33 -0.31 -14.96 -7.80
N LEU A 34 -0.01 -15.05 -6.50
CA LEU A 34 -0.19 -14.00 -5.50
C LEU A 34 1.11 -13.87 -4.70
N PRO A 35 1.39 -12.70 -4.12
CA PRO A 35 2.51 -12.56 -3.21
C PRO A 35 2.38 -13.48 -1.98
N ASP A 36 3.48 -13.68 -1.29
CA ASP A 36 3.47 -14.38 -0.01
C ASP A 36 2.49 -13.72 0.99
N PRO A 37 1.83 -14.52 1.85
CA PRO A 37 1.96 -15.97 2.02
C PRO A 37 0.96 -16.78 1.17
N LEU A 38 0.27 -16.14 0.21
CA LEU A 38 -0.81 -16.77 -0.58
C LEU A 38 -0.31 -17.41 -1.87
N GLY A 39 0.85 -16.99 -2.39
CA GLY A 39 1.49 -17.61 -3.55
C GLY A 39 1.65 -19.13 -3.40
N LYS A 40 1.49 -19.86 -4.51
CA LYS A 40 1.62 -21.32 -4.54
C LYS A 40 2.09 -21.78 -5.92
N ALA A 41 3.22 -22.47 -5.99
CA ALA A 41 3.65 -23.13 -7.22
C ALA A 41 2.75 -24.34 -7.56
N PRO A 42 2.54 -24.69 -8.84
CA PRO A 42 1.70 -25.82 -9.25
C PRO A 42 2.06 -27.15 -8.59
N ALA A 43 3.36 -27.45 -8.45
CA ALA A 43 3.85 -28.70 -7.89
C ALA A 43 3.66 -28.83 -6.35
N THR A 44 3.40 -27.72 -5.66
CA THR A 44 3.23 -27.71 -4.19
C THR A 44 1.83 -28.22 -3.81
N SER A 45 1.66 -28.95 -2.70
CA SER A 45 0.33 -29.27 -2.15
C SER A 45 -0.13 -28.13 -1.25
N ARG A 46 -1.38 -27.71 -1.34
CA ARG A 46 -2.02 -26.87 -0.33
C ARG A 46 -3.47 -27.33 -0.15
N PRO A 47 -3.76 -28.08 0.92
CA PRO A 47 -5.09 -28.63 1.14
C PRO A 47 -6.18 -27.55 1.15
N LEU A 48 -7.23 -27.76 0.37
CA LEU A 48 -8.48 -27.02 0.37
C LEU A 48 -9.55 -27.92 0.99
N HIS A 49 -10.23 -27.40 2.01
CA HIS A 49 -11.39 -28.04 2.63
C HIS A 49 -12.54 -27.03 2.64
N LEU A 50 -13.71 -27.42 2.14
CA LEU A 50 -14.92 -26.62 2.20
C LEU A 50 -16.06 -27.45 2.77
N ASP A 51 -16.83 -26.86 3.68
CA ASP A 51 -18.07 -27.40 4.21
C ASP A 51 -19.23 -26.48 3.86
N ILE A 52 -20.27 -27.04 3.26
CA ILE A 52 -21.46 -26.32 2.83
C ILE A 52 -22.67 -26.98 3.50
N ALA A 53 -23.31 -26.26 4.42
CA ALA A 53 -24.59 -26.66 4.97
C ALA A 53 -25.73 -26.12 4.09
N LEU A 54 -26.47 -27.04 3.47
CA LEU A 54 -27.58 -26.76 2.57
C LEU A 54 -28.89 -26.78 3.39
N ALA A 55 -29.11 -25.73 4.17
CA ALA A 55 -30.36 -25.49 4.89
C ALA A 55 -31.17 -24.38 4.21
N ASP A 56 -32.29 -23.96 4.81
CA ASP A 56 -33.08 -22.78 4.36
C ASP A 56 -32.20 -21.52 4.19
N ARG A 57 -31.10 -21.44 4.94
CA ARG A 57 -30.01 -20.50 4.71
C ARG A 57 -28.70 -21.25 4.57
N THR A 58 -28.10 -21.13 3.39
CA THR A 58 -26.81 -21.75 3.09
C THR A 58 -25.72 -21.18 3.99
N ARG A 59 -24.91 -22.06 4.59
CA ARG A 59 -23.68 -21.67 5.28
C ARG A 59 -22.51 -22.37 4.61
N LEU A 60 -21.45 -21.63 4.36
CA LEU A 60 -20.20 -22.11 3.80
C LEU A 60 -19.08 -21.79 4.80
N SER A 61 -18.20 -22.75 5.05
CA SER A 61 -16.92 -22.52 5.71
C SER A 61 -15.83 -23.23 4.94
N GLY A 62 -14.62 -22.71 4.99
CA GLY A 62 -13.52 -23.31 4.27
C GLY A 62 -12.15 -22.87 4.75
N ARG A 63 -11.16 -23.69 4.44
CA ARG A 63 -9.74 -23.43 4.69
C ARG A 63 -8.90 -23.81 3.50
N LEU A 64 -7.88 -23.00 3.24
CA LEU A 64 -6.85 -23.21 2.25
C LEU A 64 -5.50 -23.23 2.97
N GLY A 65 -4.99 -24.43 3.24
CA GLY A 65 -3.84 -24.66 4.10
C GLY A 65 -4.04 -24.11 5.51
N SER A 66 -2.95 -23.65 6.11
CA SER A 66 -2.97 -22.95 7.40
C SER A 66 -3.29 -21.46 7.27
N ASN A 67 -3.10 -20.87 6.10
CA ASN A 67 -2.92 -19.43 5.95
C ASN A 67 -4.18 -18.68 5.53
N LEU A 68 -5.20 -19.36 4.99
CA LEU A 68 -6.43 -18.70 4.55
C LEU A 68 -7.63 -19.50 5.02
N GLY A 69 -8.60 -18.81 5.60
CA GLY A 69 -9.92 -19.36 5.88
C GLY A 69 -11.02 -18.40 5.48
N LEU A 70 -12.20 -18.96 5.27
CA LEU A 70 -13.39 -18.21 4.89
C LEU A 70 -14.62 -18.79 5.56
N ARG A 71 -15.61 -17.93 5.80
CA ARG A 71 -16.96 -18.33 6.14
C ARG A 71 -17.97 -17.38 5.51
N TRP A 72 -19.12 -17.92 5.13
CA TRP A 72 -20.23 -17.18 4.56
C TRP A 72 -21.55 -17.71 5.11
N GLN A 73 -22.46 -16.79 5.39
CA GLN A 73 -23.84 -17.08 5.76
C GLN A 73 -24.78 -16.31 4.83
N GLN A 74 -25.66 -17.06 4.17
CA GLN A 74 -26.72 -16.49 3.34
C GLN A 74 -27.68 -15.64 4.18
N GLY A 75 -28.05 -14.49 3.63
CA GLY A 75 -28.99 -13.54 4.21
C GLY A 75 -29.36 -12.48 3.17
N ALA A 76 -30.22 -11.54 3.56
CA ALA A 76 -30.57 -10.38 2.75
C ALA A 76 -30.34 -9.11 3.59
N PRO A 77 -29.15 -8.52 3.56
CA PRO A 77 -27.90 -8.97 2.91
C PRO A 77 -27.18 -10.14 3.62
N GLY A 78 -26.30 -10.85 2.91
CA GLY A 78 -25.48 -11.94 3.45
C GLY A 78 -24.26 -11.44 4.23
N ARG A 79 -23.59 -12.33 4.97
CA ARG A 79 -22.39 -12.01 5.77
C ARG A 79 -21.25 -12.97 5.45
N GLY A 80 -20.09 -12.40 5.16
CA GLY A 80 -18.87 -13.11 4.80
C GLY A 80 -17.68 -12.65 5.63
N GLN A 81 -16.76 -13.56 5.86
CA GLN A 81 -15.49 -13.25 6.48
C GLN A 81 -14.38 -14.08 5.85
N VAL A 82 -13.27 -13.44 5.54
CA VAL A 82 -12.02 -14.06 5.11
C VAL A 82 -10.95 -13.66 6.11
N TRP A 83 -10.14 -14.62 6.55
CA TRP A 83 -8.97 -14.36 7.37
C TRP A 83 -7.71 -14.94 6.74
N ILE A 84 -6.61 -14.20 6.81
CA ILE A 84 -5.30 -14.57 6.27
C ILE A 84 -4.25 -14.46 7.36
N GLY A 85 -3.38 -15.46 7.49
CA GLY A 85 -2.21 -15.43 8.37
C GLY A 85 -2.50 -15.49 9.87
N ARG A 86 -3.77 -15.53 10.28
CA ARG A 86 -4.23 -15.72 11.67
C ARG A 86 -5.29 -16.81 11.77
N ASP A 87 -5.64 -17.15 12.99
CA ASP A 87 -6.79 -18.00 13.27
C ASP A 87 -8.12 -17.29 12.98
N ALA A 88 -9.18 -18.10 12.89
CA ALA A 88 -10.51 -17.60 12.63
C ALA A 88 -10.96 -16.64 13.75
N PRO A 89 -11.49 -15.45 13.42
CA PRO A 89 -12.08 -14.56 14.42
C PRO A 89 -13.25 -15.24 15.14
N SER A 90 -13.32 -15.11 16.46
CA SER A 90 -14.42 -15.67 17.27
C SER A 90 -15.76 -15.09 16.83
N ASP A 91 -15.80 -13.79 16.59
CA ASP A 91 -17.02 -13.04 16.35
C ASP A 91 -17.34 -12.92 14.85
N TRP A 92 -18.62 -13.04 14.53
CA TRP A 92 -19.11 -12.72 13.20
C TRP A 92 -19.05 -11.21 12.97
N PRO A 93 -18.81 -10.76 11.72
CA PRO A 93 -18.88 -9.35 11.38
C PRO A 93 -20.27 -8.78 11.68
N ALA A 94 -20.30 -7.60 12.30
CA ALA A 94 -21.56 -6.89 12.56
C ALA A 94 -22.21 -6.43 11.25
N GLU A 95 -21.40 -5.88 10.35
CA GLU A 95 -21.86 -5.36 9.06
C GLU A 95 -22.11 -6.50 8.05
N PRO A 96 -23.15 -6.37 7.20
CA PRO A 96 -23.31 -7.23 6.04
C PRO A 96 -22.16 -7.12 5.04
N GLY A 97 -22.07 -8.10 4.14
CA GLY A 97 -21.00 -8.16 3.15
C GLY A 97 -19.78 -8.95 3.65
N TRP A 98 -18.67 -8.83 2.93
CA TRP A 98 -17.41 -9.48 3.21
C TRP A 98 -16.52 -8.63 4.09
N SER A 99 -16.11 -9.16 5.23
CA SER A 99 -14.98 -8.62 5.99
C SER A 99 -13.71 -9.39 5.65
N VAL A 100 -12.60 -8.69 5.49
CA VAL A 100 -11.29 -9.26 5.23
C VAL A 100 -10.37 -8.89 6.39
N GLN A 101 -9.75 -9.88 7.01
CA GLN A 101 -8.75 -9.69 8.05
C GLN A 101 -7.47 -10.38 7.61
N ALA A 102 -6.38 -9.63 7.47
CA ALA A 102 -5.13 -10.17 6.98
C ALA A 102 -3.99 -9.81 7.93
N TYR A 103 -3.20 -10.81 8.29
CA TYR A 103 -1.87 -10.61 8.84
C TYR A 103 -0.86 -11.07 7.80
N LEU A 104 -0.02 -10.15 7.36
CA LEU A 104 1.04 -10.39 6.41
C LEU A 104 2.36 -10.04 7.10
N PRO A 105 3.20 -11.02 7.50
CA PRO A 105 4.46 -10.72 8.19
C PRO A 105 5.34 -9.70 7.44
N ARG A 106 5.28 -9.74 6.11
CA ARG A 106 5.87 -8.72 5.23
C ARG A 106 4.88 -8.37 4.12
N LEU A 107 4.55 -7.09 4.02
CA LEU A 107 3.68 -6.54 2.99
C LEU A 107 4.52 -5.78 1.97
N ALA A 108 4.53 -6.24 0.72
CA ALA A 108 5.09 -5.51 -0.42
C ALA A 108 3.96 -4.85 -1.23
N PRO A 109 3.64 -3.55 -1.04
CA PRO A 109 2.47 -2.92 -1.66
C PRO A 109 2.51 -2.96 -3.20
N ALA A 110 3.69 -2.81 -3.79
CA ALA A 110 3.86 -2.87 -5.25
C ALA A 110 3.53 -4.27 -5.81
N ALA A 111 3.98 -5.33 -5.16
CA ALA A 111 3.70 -6.70 -5.58
C ALA A 111 2.20 -7.04 -5.46
N TRP A 112 1.58 -6.64 -4.34
CA TRP A 112 0.14 -6.83 -4.14
C TRP A 112 -0.70 -5.98 -5.09
N GLY A 113 -0.32 -4.72 -5.31
CA GLY A 113 -0.97 -3.83 -6.27
C GLY A 113 -0.93 -4.42 -7.69
N SER A 114 0.22 -4.92 -8.13
CA SER A 114 0.36 -5.57 -9.44
C SER A 114 -0.48 -6.85 -9.53
N ALA A 115 -0.43 -7.71 -8.50
CA ALA A 115 -1.17 -8.96 -8.49
C ALA A 115 -2.70 -8.76 -8.53
N LEU A 116 -3.20 -7.70 -7.88
CA LEU A 116 -4.64 -7.41 -7.78
C LEU A 116 -5.16 -6.47 -8.88
N SER A 117 -4.29 -5.78 -9.62
CA SER A 117 -4.67 -4.85 -10.70
C SER A 117 -5.70 -5.41 -11.69
N PRO A 118 -5.60 -6.67 -12.17
CA PRO A 118 -6.58 -7.22 -13.12
C PRO A 118 -8.01 -7.31 -12.57
N LEU A 119 -8.17 -7.45 -11.25
CA LEU A 119 -9.49 -7.47 -10.61
C LEU A 119 -10.13 -6.07 -10.58
N ILE A 120 -9.30 -5.04 -10.47
CA ILE A 120 -9.73 -3.64 -10.46
C ILE A 120 -10.04 -3.17 -11.87
N ASP A 121 -9.18 -3.50 -12.84
CA ASP A 121 -9.32 -3.09 -14.24
C ASP A 121 -10.44 -3.85 -14.99
N GLY A 122 -10.61 -5.14 -14.69
CA GLY A 122 -11.74 -5.94 -15.17
C GLY A 122 -13.08 -5.52 -14.53
N GLY A 123 -13.02 -4.78 -13.42
CA GLY A 123 -14.13 -4.20 -12.68
C GLY A 123 -14.62 -2.85 -13.19
N ARG A 124 -14.40 -2.49 -14.47
CA ARG A 124 -14.98 -1.26 -15.07
C ARG A 124 -16.51 -1.16 -14.97
N ASN A 125 -17.20 -2.24 -14.56
CA ASN A 125 -18.61 -2.25 -14.17
C ASN A 125 -18.89 -2.64 -12.70
N GLY A 126 -17.89 -2.92 -11.87
CA GLY A 126 -18.11 -3.29 -10.47
C GLY A 126 -17.01 -2.82 -9.53
N THR A 127 -17.41 -2.02 -8.53
CA THR A 127 -16.51 -1.54 -7.48
C THR A 127 -16.29 -2.65 -6.43
N ALA A 128 -15.38 -2.48 -5.48
CA ALA A 128 -15.33 -3.41 -4.33
C ALA A 128 -16.65 -3.43 -3.51
N ALA A 129 -17.56 -2.46 -3.73
CA ALA A 129 -18.93 -2.51 -3.26
C ALA A 129 -19.82 -3.52 -4.04
N ASP A 130 -19.49 -3.86 -5.28
CA ASP A 130 -20.15 -4.92 -6.07
C ASP A 130 -19.74 -6.33 -5.60
N VAL A 131 -18.52 -6.47 -5.09
CA VAL A 131 -18.08 -7.67 -4.36
C VAL A 131 -18.66 -7.69 -2.93
N GLY A 132 -19.23 -6.57 -2.48
CA GLY A 132 -19.84 -6.42 -1.17
C GLY A 132 -18.83 -6.43 -0.02
N VAL A 133 -17.57 -6.01 -0.23
CA VAL A 133 -16.60 -5.93 0.87
C VAL A 133 -16.98 -4.76 1.78
N SER A 134 -17.22 -5.03 3.06
CA SER A 134 -17.67 -4.04 4.05
C SER A 134 -16.58 -3.59 5.01
N ARG A 135 -15.52 -4.39 5.20
CA ARG A 135 -14.38 -4.00 6.02
C ARG A 135 -13.12 -4.74 5.59
N VAL A 136 -11.98 -4.06 5.69
CA VAL A 136 -10.65 -4.62 5.54
C VAL A 136 -9.83 -4.20 6.76
N THR A 137 -9.21 -5.17 7.41
CA THR A 137 -8.20 -4.96 8.43
C THR A 137 -6.94 -5.70 7.99
N LEU A 138 -5.81 -5.00 7.91
CA LEU A 138 -4.53 -5.54 7.50
C LEU A 138 -3.49 -5.18 8.55
N ASP A 139 -2.71 -6.15 8.97
CA ASP A 139 -1.62 -6.00 9.93
C ASP A 139 -0.33 -6.54 9.30
N THR A 140 0.74 -5.77 9.37
CA THR A 140 2.07 -6.19 8.93
C THR A 140 3.15 -5.72 9.89
N ASP A 141 4.10 -6.60 10.18
CA ASP A 141 5.31 -6.25 10.93
C ASP A 141 6.31 -5.48 10.07
N CYS A 142 6.17 -5.58 8.74
CA CYS A 142 7.13 -5.08 7.80
C CYS A 142 6.48 -4.62 6.49
N LEU A 143 6.26 -3.31 6.36
CA LEU A 143 5.99 -2.64 5.10
C LEU A 143 7.29 -2.60 4.27
N SER A 144 7.37 -3.41 3.22
CA SER A 144 8.59 -3.57 2.43
C SER A 144 8.57 -2.77 1.13
N VAL A 145 9.69 -2.10 0.85
CA VAL A 145 10.00 -1.46 -0.44
C VAL A 145 11.34 -1.99 -0.93
N GLY A 146 11.32 -2.77 -2.01
CA GLY A 146 12.46 -3.61 -2.38
C GLY A 146 12.80 -4.57 -1.23
N GLU A 147 14.08 -4.64 -0.87
CA GLU A 147 14.56 -5.47 0.25
C GLU A 147 14.45 -4.79 1.62
N ARG A 148 14.10 -3.49 1.66
CA ARG A 148 14.06 -2.71 2.89
C ARG A 148 12.75 -2.91 3.63
N CYS A 149 12.85 -3.05 4.95
CA CYS A 149 11.71 -2.97 5.86
C CYS A 149 11.55 -1.54 6.38
N LEU A 150 10.40 -0.91 6.12
CA LEU A 150 10.09 0.44 6.60
C LEU A 150 9.42 0.45 7.99
N GLY A 151 9.10 -0.74 8.53
CA GLY A 151 8.49 -0.93 9.84
C GLY A 151 7.05 -1.45 9.77
N SER A 152 6.40 -1.54 10.93
CA SER A 152 5.03 -2.07 11.05
C SER A 152 3.96 -1.10 10.59
N LEU A 153 2.84 -1.65 10.12
CA LEU A 153 1.66 -0.90 9.68
C LEU A 153 0.38 -1.72 9.93
N ILE A 154 -0.61 -1.06 10.52
CA ILE A 154 -1.99 -1.51 10.60
C ILE A 154 -2.84 -0.61 9.69
N VAL A 155 -3.69 -1.24 8.88
CA VAL A 155 -4.67 -0.59 8.03
C VAL A 155 -6.05 -1.09 8.40
N ASP A 156 -6.98 -0.20 8.68
CA ASP A 156 -8.36 -0.57 8.97
C ASP A 156 -9.34 0.36 8.27
N GLY A 157 -10.36 -0.20 7.61
CA GLY A 157 -11.37 0.63 6.99
C GLY A 157 -12.30 -0.13 6.08
N GLY A 158 -13.03 0.60 5.24
CA GLY A 158 -14.09 0.03 4.43
C GLY A 158 -14.61 0.99 3.36
N PRO A 159 -15.62 0.56 2.59
CA PRO A 159 -16.25 1.41 1.62
C PRO A 159 -16.96 2.59 2.30
N GLN A 160 -17.02 3.70 1.56
CA GLN A 160 -17.82 4.89 1.82
C GLN A 160 -18.73 5.12 0.62
N ALA A 161 -19.65 6.08 0.70
CA ALA A 161 -20.63 6.35 -0.37
C ALA A 161 -20.00 6.55 -1.76
N ASP A 162 -18.80 7.14 -1.84
CA ASP A 162 -18.11 7.43 -3.10
C ASP A 162 -16.69 6.84 -3.22
N GLY A 163 -16.35 5.84 -2.42
CA GLY A 163 -15.00 5.27 -2.44
C GLY A 163 -14.66 4.40 -1.24
N TRP A 164 -13.42 4.50 -0.79
CA TRP A 164 -12.86 3.80 0.37
C TRP A 164 -12.27 4.80 1.35
N ARG A 165 -12.34 4.48 2.64
CA ARG A 165 -11.62 5.18 3.69
C ARG A 165 -10.89 4.17 4.55
N LEU A 166 -9.59 4.37 4.72
CA LEU A 166 -8.68 3.54 5.48
C LEU A 166 -7.96 4.38 6.52
N ALA A 167 -8.00 3.99 7.79
CA ALA A 167 -7.11 4.48 8.83
C ALA A 167 -5.76 3.76 8.71
N LEU A 168 -4.68 4.49 8.94
CA LEU A 168 -3.30 4.02 8.88
C LEU A 168 -2.67 4.26 10.24
N ASP A 169 -2.10 3.22 10.85
CA ASP A 169 -1.35 3.34 12.09
C ASP A 169 -0.09 2.50 12.01
N GLY A 170 1.06 3.16 12.00
CA GLY A 170 2.34 2.50 11.79
C GLY A 170 3.49 3.25 12.41
N SER A 171 4.63 2.58 12.43
CA SER A 171 5.90 3.13 12.91
C SER A 171 6.42 4.26 12.00
N LEU A 172 6.32 4.07 10.68
CA LEU A 172 6.68 5.06 9.67
C LEU A 172 5.69 6.23 9.61
N LEU A 173 4.39 5.93 9.59
CA LEU A 173 3.33 6.90 9.34
C LEU A 173 2.06 6.59 10.11
N SER A 174 1.26 7.62 10.38
CA SER A 174 -0.09 7.49 10.91
C SER A 174 -1.03 8.51 10.27
N GLY A 175 -2.30 8.16 10.09
CA GLY A 175 -3.33 9.04 9.55
C GLY A 175 -4.43 8.29 8.80
N ARG A 176 -4.78 8.78 7.61
CA ARG A 176 -5.89 8.26 6.80
C ARG A 176 -5.60 8.34 5.31
N LEU A 177 -6.10 7.35 4.58
CA LEU A 177 -6.18 7.33 3.13
C LEU A 177 -7.65 7.28 2.70
N GLU A 178 -8.04 8.12 1.75
CA GLU A 178 -9.31 8.03 1.04
C GLU A 178 -9.05 7.76 -0.44
N TYR A 179 -9.76 6.78 -1.01
CA TYR A 179 -9.68 6.44 -2.43
C TYR A 179 -11.05 6.56 -3.09
N ARG A 180 -11.21 7.52 -3.99
CA ARG A 180 -12.45 7.84 -4.71
C ARG A 180 -12.21 7.75 -6.22
N PRO A 181 -12.29 6.55 -6.83
CA PRO A 181 -11.89 6.32 -8.22
C PRO A 181 -12.66 7.15 -9.27
N ARG A 182 -13.85 7.66 -8.92
CA ARG A 182 -14.69 8.49 -9.80
C ARG A 182 -14.35 9.99 -9.74
N ARG A 183 -13.40 10.41 -8.90
CA ARG A 183 -12.96 11.80 -8.76
C ARG A 183 -11.74 12.07 -9.65
N HIS A 184 -11.53 13.34 -10.00
CA HIS A 184 -10.34 13.78 -10.73
C HIS A 184 -9.04 13.58 -9.95
N VAL A 185 -9.11 13.74 -8.63
CA VAL A 185 -8.04 13.45 -7.67
C VAL A 185 -8.51 12.25 -6.84
N PRO A 186 -8.28 11.02 -7.31
CA PRO A 186 -8.85 9.83 -6.69
C PRO A 186 -8.17 9.45 -5.36
N LEU A 187 -6.93 9.85 -5.09
CA LEU A 187 -6.24 9.55 -3.84
C LEU A 187 -6.09 10.80 -2.96
N ASP A 188 -6.54 10.73 -1.72
CA ASP A 188 -6.33 11.75 -0.69
C ASP A 188 -5.69 11.09 0.54
N ILE A 189 -4.44 11.46 0.83
CA ILE A 189 -3.66 10.92 1.93
C ILE A 189 -3.43 12.05 2.94
N ARG A 190 -3.94 11.87 4.15
CA ARG A 190 -3.79 12.83 5.26
C ARG A 190 -3.08 12.13 6.40
N LEU A 191 -1.82 12.50 6.64
CA LEU A 191 -0.99 11.93 7.67
C LEU A 191 -0.88 12.91 8.84
N ASP A 192 -1.04 12.40 10.04
CA ASP A 192 -0.73 13.13 11.27
C ASP A 192 0.79 13.12 11.50
N ARG A 193 1.45 12.00 11.11
CA ARG A 193 2.89 11.78 11.26
C ARG A 193 3.47 11.07 10.05
N LEU A 194 4.65 11.50 9.62
CA LEU A 194 5.52 10.74 8.72
C LEU A 194 6.98 10.86 9.18
N ARG A 195 7.66 9.72 9.36
CA ARG A 195 9.09 9.64 9.66
C ARG A 195 9.87 9.46 8.37
N LEU A 196 10.77 10.40 8.07
CA LEU A 196 11.54 10.37 6.83
C LEU A 196 12.82 9.53 6.98
N ASP A 197 13.36 9.37 8.19
CA ASP A 197 14.58 8.59 8.47
C ASP A 197 14.43 7.14 7.98
N ASP A 198 13.24 6.58 8.18
CA ASP A 198 12.91 5.22 7.79
C ASP A 198 12.74 5.07 6.26
N LEU A 199 12.68 6.18 5.49
CA LEU A 199 12.57 6.19 4.03
C LEU A 199 13.90 6.39 3.31
N VAL A 200 14.81 7.19 3.89
CA VAL A 200 16.09 7.52 3.24
C VAL A 200 17.15 6.48 3.63
N PRO A 201 17.91 5.89 2.69
CA PRO A 201 18.95 4.92 3.01
C PRO A 201 20.11 5.57 3.76
N ASP A 202 20.66 4.89 4.78
CA ASP A 202 21.84 5.35 5.54
C ASP A 202 23.08 5.55 4.63
N ASP A 203 23.15 4.89 3.48
CA ASP A 203 24.26 5.05 2.53
C ASP A 203 24.32 6.46 1.92
N SER A 204 23.25 7.26 2.02
CA SER A 204 23.24 8.66 1.59
C SER A 204 23.96 9.62 2.56
N VAL A 205 24.28 9.18 3.79
CA VAL A 205 25.05 9.96 4.79
C VAL A 205 26.50 9.49 4.96
N ALA A 206 26.88 8.34 4.38
CA ALA A 206 28.26 7.84 4.45
C ALA A 206 29.28 8.63 3.60
N ALA A 207 28.83 9.59 2.79
CA ALA A 207 29.71 10.43 1.98
C ALA A 207 30.35 11.63 2.73
N THR A 208 30.02 11.89 4.01
CA THR A 208 30.45 13.15 4.67
C THR A 208 31.18 13.02 6.01
N SER A 209 31.62 11.85 6.44
CA SER A 209 32.47 11.80 7.65
C SER A 209 33.40 10.59 7.73
N GLN A 210 34.59 10.73 7.13
CA GLN A 210 35.87 10.29 7.71
C GLN A 210 37.02 10.53 6.71
N ASP A 211 37.51 11.77 6.60
CA ASP A 211 38.96 12.03 6.55
C ASP A 211 39.24 13.53 6.79
N SER A 212 39.49 13.90 8.04
CA SER A 212 40.13 15.19 8.34
C SER A 212 41.61 15.06 7.96
N GLY A 213 41.93 15.19 6.66
CA GLY A 213 43.31 15.04 6.20
C GLY A 213 43.65 15.26 4.72
N GLN A 214 42.70 15.24 3.78
CA GLN A 214 43.03 15.28 2.34
C GLN A 214 42.22 16.32 1.57
N LEU A 215 42.70 17.57 1.54
CA LEU A 215 42.05 18.73 0.91
C LEU A 215 42.05 18.77 -0.64
N PHE A 216 42.35 17.67 -1.35
CA PHE A 216 42.46 17.70 -2.83
C PHE A 216 41.97 16.45 -3.57
N GLN A 217 40.91 15.79 -3.09
CA GLN A 217 40.25 14.75 -3.90
C GLN A 217 38.76 14.57 -3.55
N GLU A 218 38.01 15.67 -3.52
CA GLU A 218 36.55 15.61 -3.62
C GLU A 218 36.18 15.51 -5.10
N LEU A 219 36.55 14.38 -5.71
CA LEU A 219 35.92 13.94 -6.95
C LEU A 219 34.53 13.47 -6.53
N ASP A 220 33.57 14.39 -6.64
CA ASP A 220 32.14 14.15 -6.53
C ASP A 220 31.80 13.02 -7.51
N VAL A 221 31.80 11.77 -7.04
CA VAL A 221 31.41 10.62 -7.85
C VAL A 221 29.93 10.86 -8.14
N PRO A 222 29.53 11.14 -9.40
CA PRO A 222 28.14 11.41 -9.68
C PRO A 222 27.33 10.21 -9.19
N PRO A 223 26.25 10.44 -8.43
CA PRO A 223 25.44 9.35 -7.91
C PRO A 223 25.02 8.46 -9.08
N THR A 224 25.05 7.14 -8.86
CA THR A 224 24.67 6.19 -9.89
C THR A 224 23.27 6.55 -10.39
N PRO A 225 23.08 6.81 -11.71
CA PRO A 225 21.77 7.17 -12.23
C PRO A 225 20.74 6.09 -11.89
N ILE A 226 19.58 6.52 -11.42
CA ILE A 226 18.48 5.63 -11.08
C ILE A 226 17.43 5.75 -12.20
N PRO A 227 17.01 4.64 -12.83
CA PRO A 227 15.94 4.67 -13.83
C PRO A 227 14.61 5.08 -13.20
N MET A 228 13.70 5.60 -14.03
CA MET A 228 12.33 5.87 -13.58
C MET A 228 11.68 4.55 -13.11
N PRO A 229 11.05 4.50 -11.93
CA PRO A 229 10.45 3.26 -11.43
C PRO A 229 9.37 2.72 -12.35
N ASP A 230 9.49 1.43 -12.67
CA ASP A 230 8.45 0.71 -13.40
C ASP A 230 7.11 0.81 -12.66
N GLY A 231 6.07 1.21 -13.39
CA GLY A 231 4.73 1.30 -12.84
C GLY A 231 4.39 2.61 -12.10
N ILE A 232 5.28 3.62 -12.09
CA ILE A 232 4.94 4.95 -11.56
C ILE A 232 3.66 5.52 -12.19
N GLY A 233 3.48 5.31 -13.51
CA GLY A 233 2.28 5.70 -14.24
C GLY A 233 1.00 4.93 -13.88
N LYS A 234 1.09 3.87 -13.05
CA LYS A 234 -0.08 3.13 -12.53
C LYS A 234 -0.61 3.71 -11.23
N VAL A 235 0.17 4.55 -10.54
CA VAL A 235 -0.27 5.21 -9.31
C VAL A 235 -1.27 6.31 -9.68
N PRO A 236 -2.52 6.29 -9.20
CA PRO A 236 -3.48 7.34 -9.52
C PRO A 236 -3.01 8.71 -9.03
N ALA A 237 -3.45 9.79 -9.69
CA ALA A 237 -3.23 11.14 -9.19
C ALA A 237 -3.80 11.33 -7.77
N GLY A 238 -3.21 12.23 -6.99
CA GLY A 238 -3.65 12.42 -5.61
C GLY A 238 -3.09 13.65 -4.93
N GLN A 239 -3.41 13.75 -3.65
CA GLN A 239 -2.93 14.79 -2.75
C GLN A 239 -2.44 14.16 -1.44
N LEU A 240 -1.37 14.73 -0.89
CA LEU A 240 -0.76 14.36 0.38
C LEU A 240 -0.74 15.60 1.26
N SER A 241 -1.25 15.50 2.48
CA SER A 241 -0.98 16.46 3.55
C SER A 241 -0.38 15.73 4.75
N VAL A 242 0.71 16.26 5.30
CA VAL A 242 1.35 15.74 6.51
C VAL A 242 1.36 16.85 7.55
N GLU A 243 0.78 16.60 8.72
CA GLU A 243 0.80 17.57 9.82
C GLU A 243 2.19 17.69 10.42
N SER A 244 2.83 16.55 10.73
CA SER A 244 4.15 16.50 11.32
C SER A 244 5.09 15.55 10.56
N LEU A 245 6.18 16.10 10.05
CA LEU A 245 7.29 15.37 9.45
C LEU A 245 8.43 15.28 10.46
N HIS A 246 8.93 14.07 10.66
CA HIS A 246 10.04 13.79 11.56
C HIS A 246 11.26 13.38 10.74
N TRP A 247 12.38 14.04 10.97
CA TRP A 247 13.66 13.69 10.37
C TRP A 247 14.76 13.94 11.37
N GLN A 248 15.51 12.90 11.69
CA GLN A 248 16.53 12.87 12.72
C GLN A 248 15.94 13.37 14.05
N SER A 249 16.51 14.42 14.62
CA SER A 249 16.01 15.05 15.86
C SER A 249 15.09 16.24 15.59
N SER A 250 14.71 16.48 14.35
CA SER A 250 13.95 17.65 13.91
C SER A 250 12.52 17.28 13.55
N THR A 251 11.59 18.19 13.87
CA THR A 251 10.20 18.11 13.46
C THR A 251 9.86 19.35 12.65
N PHE A 252 9.21 19.14 11.50
CA PHE A 252 8.76 20.19 10.59
C PHE A 252 7.37 19.86 10.04
N GLY A 253 6.81 20.79 9.30
CA GLY A 253 5.45 20.70 8.79
C GLY A 253 4.60 21.92 9.19
N PRO A 254 3.40 22.04 8.61
CA PRO A 254 2.78 21.05 7.74
C PRO A 254 3.46 20.97 6.35
N PHE A 255 3.35 19.80 5.71
CA PHE A 255 3.71 19.58 4.32
C PHE A 255 2.46 19.28 3.51
N SER A 256 2.39 19.80 2.29
CA SER A 256 1.37 19.35 1.34
C SER A 256 1.92 19.26 -0.08
N ALA A 257 1.43 18.27 -0.83
CA ALA A 257 1.75 18.13 -2.24
C ALA A 257 0.59 17.50 -3.00
N ASN A 258 0.34 17.97 -4.22
CA ASN A 258 -0.51 17.26 -5.18
C ASN A 258 0.37 16.56 -6.19
N TRP A 259 0.06 15.31 -6.54
CA TRP A 259 0.83 14.56 -7.53
C TRP A 259 0.03 14.12 -8.73
N ARG A 260 0.71 14.03 -9.87
CA ARG A 260 0.25 13.38 -11.10
C ARG A 260 1.35 12.52 -11.67
N THR A 261 0.98 11.41 -12.28
CA THR A 261 1.91 10.42 -12.83
C THR A 261 1.61 10.11 -14.28
N SER A 262 2.65 9.82 -15.03
CA SER A 262 2.66 9.15 -16.33
C SER A 262 3.74 8.07 -16.29
N PRO A 263 3.87 7.19 -17.30
CA PRO A 263 4.93 6.18 -17.33
C PRO A 263 6.36 6.76 -17.25
N ASP A 264 6.54 8.01 -17.67
CA ASP A 264 7.82 8.70 -17.80
C ASP A 264 7.99 9.90 -16.85
N GLN A 265 6.97 10.24 -16.05
CA GLN A 265 7.00 11.45 -15.23
C GLN A 265 6.18 11.33 -13.93
N LEU A 266 6.71 11.93 -12.85
CA LEU A 266 5.99 12.27 -11.64
C LEU A 266 6.07 13.80 -11.44
N VAL A 267 4.92 14.46 -11.34
CA VAL A 267 4.83 15.91 -11.08
C VAL A 267 4.21 16.13 -9.72
N LEU A 268 4.92 16.85 -8.84
CA LEU A 268 4.41 17.40 -7.57
C LEU A 268 4.16 18.90 -7.75
N ASP A 269 2.89 19.31 -7.76
CA ASP A 269 2.49 20.70 -7.99
C ASP A 269 1.06 21.00 -7.47
N PRO A 270 0.88 21.91 -6.50
CA PRO A 270 1.92 22.61 -5.75
C PRO A 270 2.56 21.71 -4.68
N VAL A 271 3.73 22.11 -4.21
CA VAL A 271 4.37 21.63 -2.98
C VAL A 271 4.44 22.80 -1.99
N SER A 272 4.11 22.54 -0.72
CA SER A 272 4.34 23.46 0.39
C SER A 272 4.94 22.74 1.58
N LEU A 273 5.81 23.43 2.32
CA LEU A 273 6.42 22.93 3.54
C LEU A 273 6.72 24.09 4.49
N SER A 274 6.31 23.98 5.74
CA SER A 274 6.72 24.92 6.79
C SER A 274 7.89 24.38 7.62
N LEU A 275 8.90 25.22 7.82
CA LEU A 275 10.16 24.96 8.52
C LEU A 275 10.37 26.06 9.56
N GLY A 276 9.69 25.95 10.71
CA GLY A 276 9.66 27.02 11.71
C GLY A 276 9.01 28.28 11.15
N GLU A 277 9.76 29.38 11.06
CA GLU A 277 9.30 30.68 10.53
C GLU A 277 9.44 30.83 9.00
N ILE A 278 9.88 29.76 8.32
CA ILE A 278 10.12 29.75 6.87
C ILE A 278 9.08 28.86 6.20
N ASP A 279 8.42 29.39 5.18
CA ASP A 279 7.57 28.63 4.27
C ASP A 279 8.31 28.42 2.94
N ALA A 280 8.44 27.15 2.54
CA ALA A 280 8.87 26.76 1.21
C ALA A 280 7.65 26.44 0.35
N ARG A 281 7.57 27.00 -0.87
CA ARG A 281 6.51 26.69 -1.84
C ARG A 281 7.11 26.48 -3.22
N GLY A 282 6.49 25.62 -4.03
CA GLY A 282 6.94 25.44 -5.41
C GLY A 282 6.42 24.18 -6.07
N ASN A 283 7.25 23.59 -6.93
CA ASN A 283 6.96 22.35 -7.64
C ASN A 283 8.21 21.50 -7.86
N LEU A 284 7.97 20.22 -8.10
CA LEU A 284 8.99 19.22 -8.44
C LEU A 284 8.49 18.35 -9.59
N THR A 285 9.35 18.10 -10.57
CA THR A 285 9.11 17.17 -11.67
C THR A 285 10.25 16.15 -11.68
N TRP A 286 9.91 14.88 -11.55
CA TRP A 286 10.83 13.77 -11.79
C TRP A 286 10.49 13.14 -13.13
N GLU A 287 11.44 13.08 -14.07
CA GLU A 287 11.21 12.62 -15.45
C GLU A 287 12.27 11.59 -15.87
N ALA A 288 11.90 10.66 -16.74
CA ALA A 288 12.84 9.71 -17.32
C ALA A 288 13.88 10.42 -18.20
N SER A 289 15.12 9.95 -18.18
CA SER A 289 16.24 10.44 -18.99
C SER A 289 16.91 9.27 -19.70
N GLY A 290 16.22 8.72 -20.70
CA GLY A 290 16.58 7.42 -21.27
C GLY A 290 16.19 6.25 -20.36
N PRO A 291 16.58 5.01 -20.71
CA PRO A 291 16.13 3.81 -19.99
C PRO A 291 16.79 3.60 -18.63
N GLU A 292 18.02 4.08 -18.44
CA GLU A 292 18.85 3.79 -17.25
C GLU A 292 18.93 4.97 -16.27
N ALA A 293 18.26 6.09 -16.57
CA ALA A 293 18.40 7.30 -15.77
C ALA A 293 17.10 8.11 -15.69
N SER A 294 17.08 9.02 -14.73
CA SER A 294 15.99 9.96 -14.50
C SER A 294 16.55 11.28 -13.98
N LEU A 295 15.81 12.37 -14.18
CA LEU A 295 16.18 13.72 -13.79
C LEU A 295 15.10 14.31 -12.89
N THR A 296 15.52 14.96 -11.80
CA THR A 296 14.63 15.76 -10.96
C THR A 296 14.85 17.24 -11.25
N ARG A 297 13.76 17.97 -11.52
CA ARG A 297 13.73 19.43 -11.65
C ARG A 297 12.84 20.01 -10.58
N SER A 298 13.30 21.03 -9.87
CA SER A 298 12.49 21.71 -8.85
C SER A 298 12.58 23.22 -9.00
N ARG A 299 11.48 23.92 -8.72
CA ARG A 299 11.49 25.37 -8.46
C ARG A 299 10.86 25.61 -7.11
N LEU A 300 11.62 26.16 -6.18
CA LEU A 300 11.17 26.48 -4.83
C LEU A 300 11.41 27.96 -4.54
N SER A 301 10.43 28.61 -3.92
CA SER A 301 10.52 29.92 -3.31
C SER A 301 10.46 29.77 -1.79
N LEU A 302 11.32 30.50 -1.08
CA LEU A 302 11.34 30.56 0.37
C LEU A 302 10.82 31.94 0.80
N GLU A 303 9.80 31.94 1.65
CA GLU A 303 9.25 33.13 2.28
C GLU A 303 9.47 33.00 3.79
N GLY A 304 9.95 34.05 4.44
CA GLY A 304 10.15 34.05 5.89
C GLY A 304 10.22 35.45 6.46
N ALA A 305 9.68 35.64 7.66
CA ALA A 305 9.83 36.87 8.40
C ALA A 305 11.23 36.92 9.01
N MET A 306 12.22 37.44 8.26
CA MET A 306 13.43 37.90 8.91
C MET A 306 13.05 39.06 9.82
N SER A 307 12.99 38.81 11.14
CA SER A 307 12.99 39.91 12.12
C SER A 307 14.20 40.76 11.80
N ALA A 308 13.96 42.00 11.35
CA ALA A 308 14.98 42.91 10.86
C ALA A 308 15.96 43.28 11.97
N ARG A 309 17.01 42.48 12.16
CA ARG A 309 18.27 42.90 12.75
C ARG A 309 19.40 42.21 12.00
N HIS A 310 19.99 42.98 11.09
CA HIS A 310 21.15 42.68 10.24
C HIS A 310 20.92 41.70 9.08
N CYS A 311 20.78 42.26 7.86
CA CYS A 311 21.83 42.13 6.84
C CYS A 311 21.50 42.94 5.58
N GLY A 312 22.55 43.56 5.02
CA GLY A 312 22.54 44.21 3.70
C GLY A 312 22.50 43.19 2.55
N PRO A 313 22.43 43.67 1.30
CA PRO A 313 22.07 42.84 0.15
C PRO A 313 23.17 41.84 -0.21
N TRP A 314 22.82 40.55 -0.23
CA TRP A 314 23.60 39.47 -0.84
C TRP A 314 23.01 39.15 -2.22
N ASN A 315 23.85 39.23 -3.25
CA ASN A 315 23.49 38.99 -4.64
C ASN A 315 24.43 37.89 -5.16
N SER A 316 23.95 36.65 -5.31
CA SER A 316 24.74 35.57 -5.91
C SER A 316 24.11 35.16 -7.25
N ARG A 317 24.82 35.49 -8.32
CA ARG A 317 24.56 35.09 -9.70
C ARG A 317 25.50 33.91 -10.00
N TRP A 318 24.97 32.73 -10.30
CA TRP A 318 25.76 31.59 -10.77
C TRP A 318 25.68 31.54 -12.31
N GLN A 319 26.85 31.51 -12.96
CA GLN A 319 27.04 31.05 -14.35
C GLN A 319 27.39 29.56 -14.33
#